data_AF-S8A5W8-F1
#
_entry.id   AF-S8A5W8-F1
#
_cell.length_a   1.000
_cell.length_b   1.000
_cell.length_c   1.000
_cell.angle_alpha   90.00
_cell.angle_beta   90.00
_cell.angle_gamma   90.00
#
_symmetry.space_group_name_H-M   'P 1'
#
loop_
_entity.id
_entity.type
_entity.pdbx_description
1 polymer ?
#
loop_
_entity_poly.entity_id
_entity_poly.type
_entity_poly.pdbx_seq_one_letter_code
_entity_poly.pdbx_strand_id
1 'polypeptide(L)'
;MALTVPTKTYFAYGSNLWLDQMARRCPASTYIAVACLPDYRWLICSRGYANVVHSPGDKVWGMLYTLPAADEASLDKYEGVPKDYIKQTLSVEIKSQGGGAGGTGGAGGAGGAGGAGGPGGIGGVAAASGVGGAGGAGGAGGTLAAAAAATAEWVDALVYIDPKHTTDGKVKHEYIARMTRAIQDGVEKGIPREYVETVMLEPLTLGSDILEPGKQAAVRPN
;
A
#
# COMPACT_ATOMS: atom_id res chain seq x y z
N MET A 1 -19.15 -6.35 27.55
CA MET A 1 -19.20 -6.84 26.15
C MET A 1 -18.97 -5.64 25.25
N ALA A 2 -17.93 -5.65 24.40
CA ALA A 2 -17.78 -4.61 23.39
C ALA A 2 -18.77 -4.88 22.27
N LEU A 3 -19.63 -3.91 21.96
CA LEU A 3 -20.51 -3.97 20.80
C LEU A 3 -19.64 -3.82 19.55
N THR A 4 -19.43 -4.91 18.80
CA THR A 4 -18.82 -4.84 17.47
C THR A 4 -19.82 -4.18 16.51
N VAL A 5 -19.52 -2.94 16.12
CA VAL A 5 -20.30 -2.24 15.08
C VAL A 5 -20.00 -2.91 13.74
N PRO A 6 -21.01 -3.29 12.94
CA PRO A 6 -20.78 -3.81 11.60
C PRO A 6 -19.99 -2.80 10.77
N THR A 7 -18.88 -3.22 10.16
CA THR A 7 -18.03 -2.37 9.31
C THR A 7 -17.94 -2.96 7.92
N LYS A 8 -17.92 -2.10 6.90
CA LYS A 8 -17.54 -2.51 5.55
C LYS A 8 -16.03 -2.66 5.45
N THR A 9 -15.57 -3.36 4.42
CA THR A 9 -14.18 -3.32 3.99
C THR A 9 -14.04 -2.23 2.93
N TYR A 10 -13.01 -1.39 3.02
CA TYR A 10 -12.71 -0.33 2.06
C TYR A 10 -11.33 -0.55 1.44
N PHE A 11 -11.23 -0.49 0.12
CA PHE A 11 -9.98 -0.60 -0.62
C PHE A 11 -9.53 0.77 -1.14
N ALA A 12 -8.44 1.27 -0.56
CA ALA A 12 -7.79 2.50 -0.99
C ALA A 12 -6.70 2.22 -2.02
N TYR A 13 -6.68 2.98 -3.12
CA TYR A 13 -5.68 2.87 -4.19
C TYR A 13 -5.05 4.22 -4.60
N GLY A 14 -5.47 5.30 -3.96
CA GLY A 14 -5.02 6.68 -4.25
C GLY A 14 -4.47 7.35 -2.99
N SER A 15 -4.74 8.65 -2.83
CA SER A 15 -4.24 9.41 -1.67
C SER A 15 -4.70 8.90 -0.30
N ASN A 16 -5.73 8.05 -0.21
CA ASN A 16 -6.14 7.38 1.02
C ASN A 16 -5.23 6.20 1.41
N LEU A 17 -4.17 5.92 0.65
CA LEU A 17 -3.05 5.09 1.12
C LEU A 17 -2.22 5.80 2.21
N TRP A 18 -2.31 7.14 2.30
CA TRP A 18 -1.65 7.92 3.34
C TRP A 18 -2.36 7.70 4.69
N LEU A 19 -1.70 7.01 5.62
CA LEU A 19 -2.24 6.56 6.90
C LEU A 19 -2.73 7.71 7.76
N ASP A 20 -1.94 8.80 7.87
CA ASP A 20 -2.33 9.98 8.65
C ASP A 20 -3.55 10.71 8.04
N GLN A 21 -3.69 10.70 6.70
CA GLN A 21 -4.91 11.21 6.07
C GLN A 21 -6.11 10.32 6.39
N MET A 22 -5.94 8.99 6.33
CA MET A 22 -7.01 8.06 6.68
C MET A 22 -7.43 8.22 8.13
N ALA A 23 -6.49 8.29 9.07
CA ALA A 23 -6.79 8.50 10.48
C ALA A 23 -7.55 9.81 10.75
N ARG A 24 -7.23 10.89 10.01
CA ARG A 24 -7.94 12.18 10.12
C ARG A 24 -9.35 12.15 9.53
N ARG A 25 -9.55 11.46 8.40
CA ARG A 25 -10.86 11.39 7.72
C ARG A 25 -11.79 10.38 8.34
N CYS A 26 -11.22 9.28 8.83
CA CYS A 26 -11.88 8.07 9.30
C CYS A 26 -11.22 7.61 10.62
N PRO A 27 -11.49 8.28 11.75
CA PRO A 27 -10.81 8.01 13.02
C PRO A 27 -11.15 6.63 13.63
N ALA A 28 -12.26 6.01 13.21
CA ALA A 28 -12.65 4.68 13.68
C ALA A 28 -12.25 3.56 12.71
N SER A 29 -11.70 3.91 11.55
CA SER A 29 -11.17 2.98 10.56
C SER A 29 -9.84 2.37 11.01
N THR A 30 -9.69 1.07 10.83
CA THR A 30 -8.48 0.32 11.17
C THR A 30 -7.89 -0.30 9.92
N TYR A 31 -6.56 -0.29 9.81
CA TYR A 31 -5.86 -0.96 8.71
C TYR A 31 -5.98 -2.49 8.85
N ILE A 32 -6.22 -3.18 7.74
CA ILE A 32 -6.37 -4.63 7.67
C ILE A 32 -5.13 -5.26 6.98
N ALA A 33 -4.92 -4.93 5.72
CA ALA A 33 -3.96 -5.65 4.87
C ALA A 33 -3.60 -4.88 3.60
N VAL A 34 -2.51 -5.29 2.94
CA VAL A 34 -2.28 -4.97 1.53
C VAL A 34 -3.08 -5.95 0.68
N ALA A 35 -3.73 -5.43 -0.36
CA ALA A 35 -4.54 -6.21 -1.29
C ALA A 35 -4.31 -5.82 -2.75
N CYS A 36 -4.77 -6.67 -3.66
CA CYS A 36 -4.65 -6.51 -5.10
C CYS A 36 -6.02 -6.65 -5.77
N LEU A 37 -6.40 -5.66 -6.58
CA LEU A 37 -7.60 -5.66 -7.40
C LEU A 37 -7.21 -6.12 -8.83
N PRO A 38 -7.62 -7.32 -9.28
CA PRO A 38 -7.34 -7.82 -10.63
C PRO A 38 -8.25 -7.16 -11.67
N ASP A 39 -7.82 -7.17 -12.93
CA ASP A 39 -8.59 -6.69 -14.09
C ASP A 39 -8.93 -5.19 -14.05
N TYR A 40 -8.10 -4.42 -13.34
CA TYR A 40 -8.16 -2.96 -13.33
C TYR A 40 -6.76 -2.38 -13.52
N ARG A 41 -6.72 -1.22 -14.18
CA ARG A 41 -5.56 -0.36 -14.35
C ARG A 41 -5.69 0.88 -13.48
N TRP A 42 -4.62 1.26 -12.79
CA TRP A 42 -4.51 2.54 -12.10
C TRP A 42 -4.10 3.65 -13.08
N LEU A 43 -4.67 4.84 -12.90
CA LEU A 43 -4.29 6.02 -13.66
C LEU A 43 -4.45 7.29 -12.84
N ILE A 44 -3.77 8.35 -13.28
CA ILE A 44 -4.22 9.70 -13.02
C ILE A 44 -5.22 10.08 -14.12
N CYS A 45 -6.48 10.29 -13.75
CA CYS A 45 -7.52 10.61 -14.74
C CYS A 45 -7.38 12.04 -15.28
N SER A 46 -8.16 12.38 -16.30
CA SER A 46 -8.21 13.73 -16.90
C SER A 46 -8.54 14.87 -15.92
N ARG A 47 -9.07 14.58 -14.72
CA ARG A 47 -9.20 15.57 -13.62
C ARG A 47 -7.93 15.80 -12.81
N GLY A 48 -6.91 14.98 -13.00
CA GLY A 48 -5.63 15.02 -12.29
C GLY A 48 -5.63 14.36 -10.91
N TYR A 49 -6.54 13.42 -10.66
CA TYR A 49 -6.61 12.59 -9.45
C TYR A 49 -6.51 11.10 -9.80
N ALA A 50 -6.20 10.26 -8.81
CA ALA A 50 -6.10 8.81 -9.00
C ALA A 50 -7.47 8.18 -9.26
N ASN A 51 -7.56 7.31 -10.25
CA ASN A 51 -8.74 6.51 -10.56
C ASN A 51 -8.33 5.08 -10.95
N VAL A 52 -9.30 4.18 -11.03
CA VAL A 52 -9.12 2.84 -11.63
C VAL A 52 -10.13 2.62 -12.74
N VAL A 53 -9.69 1.93 -13.80
CA VAL A 53 -10.54 1.56 -14.94
C VAL A 53 -10.40 0.08 -15.23
N HIS A 54 -11.48 -0.55 -15.67
CA HIS A 54 -11.46 -1.96 -16.04
C HIS A 54 -10.45 -2.18 -17.18
N SER A 55 -9.53 -3.11 -16.97
CA SER A 55 -8.45 -3.45 -17.88
C SER A 55 -8.01 -4.90 -17.62
N PRO A 56 -8.57 -5.87 -18.37
CA PRO A 56 -8.29 -7.29 -18.15
C PRO A 56 -6.79 -7.59 -18.19
N GLY A 57 -6.32 -8.34 -17.20
CA GLY A 57 -4.91 -8.71 -17.05
C GLY A 57 -4.02 -7.67 -16.33
N ASP A 58 -4.49 -6.43 -16.17
CA ASP A 58 -3.83 -5.47 -15.28
C ASP A 58 -4.23 -5.72 -13.82
N LYS A 59 -3.50 -5.08 -12.90
CA LYS A 59 -3.78 -5.17 -11.47
C LYS A 59 -3.46 -3.87 -10.75
N VAL A 60 -4.27 -3.55 -9.74
CA VAL A 60 -4.07 -2.39 -8.87
C VAL A 60 -3.74 -2.87 -7.47
N TRP A 61 -2.63 -2.39 -6.91
CA TRP A 61 -2.32 -2.61 -5.50
C TRP A 61 -2.86 -1.49 -4.64
N GLY A 62 -3.31 -1.85 -3.44
CA GLY A 62 -3.86 -0.92 -2.49
C GLY A 62 -3.87 -1.46 -1.07
N MET A 63 -4.55 -0.73 -0.19
CA MET A 63 -4.67 -1.07 1.23
C MET A 63 -6.12 -1.22 1.63
N LEU A 64 -6.36 -2.21 2.49
CA LEU A 64 -7.66 -2.50 3.07
C LEU A 64 -7.81 -1.87 4.44
N TYR A 65 -8.99 -1.34 4.69
CA TYR A 65 -9.40 -0.76 5.95
C TYR A 65 -10.79 -1.23 6.36
N THR A 66 -11.05 -1.33 7.66
CA THR A 66 -12.42 -1.37 8.17
C THR A 66 -13.04 0.01 8.01
N LEU A 67 -14.27 0.10 7.54
CA LEU A 67 -14.97 1.36 7.34
C LEU A 67 -16.33 1.33 8.06
N PRO A 68 -16.38 1.85 9.30
CA PRO A 68 -17.63 2.10 10.01
C PRO A 68 -18.53 3.10 9.24
N ALA A 69 -19.84 3.02 9.44
CA ALA A 69 -20.80 3.85 8.69
C ALA A 69 -20.58 5.38 8.84
N ALA A 70 -20.13 5.85 10.01
CA ALA A 70 -19.82 7.26 10.21
C ALA A 70 -18.60 7.72 9.39
N ASP A 71 -17.60 6.85 9.26
CA ASP A 71 -16.39 7.10 8.49
C ASP A 71 -16.68 7.00 6.98
N GLU A 72 -17.54 6.06 6.55
CA GLU A 72 -18.05 6.03 5.17
C GLU A 72 -18.77 7.34 4.81
N ALA A 73 -19.63 7.85 5.69
CA ALA A 73 -20.32 9.12 5.46
C ALA A 73 -19.35 10.33 5.43
N SER A 74 -18.22 10.24 6.12
CA SER A 74 -17.13 11.21 6.05
C SER A 74 -16.43 11.13 4.69
N LEU A 75 -16.03 9.93 4.24
CA LEU A 75 -15.42 9.72 2.93
C LEU A 75 -16.32 10.13 1.78
N ASP A 76 -17.61 9.83 1.82
CA ASP A 76 -18.57 10.21 0.77
C ASP A 76 -18.54 11.72 0.48
N LYS A 77 -18.27 12.56 1.49
CA LYS A 77 -18.08 14.02 1.32
C LYS A 77 -16.76 14.36 0.63
N TYR A 78 -15.67 13.70 1.01
CA TYR A 78 -14.34 13.92 0.43
C TYR A 78 -14.22 13.41 -1.02
N GLU A 79 -14.91 12.31 -1.32
CA GLU A 79 -14.96 11.70 -2.65
C GLU A 79 -16.04 12.34 -3.55
N GLY A 80 -16.78 13.33 -3.03
CA GLY A 80 -17.79 14.08 -3.77
C GLY A 80 -18.94 13.20 -4.28
N VAL A 81 -19.31 12.16 -3.53
CA VAL A 81 -20.34 11.19 -3.93
C VAL A 81 -21.72 11.85 -3.98
N PRO A 82 -22.57 11.53 -4.98
CA PRO A 82 -22.32 10.68 -6.15
C PRO A 82 -21.84 11.48 -7.39
N LYS A 83 -21.43 12.74 -7.23
CA LYS A 83 -21.12 13.64 -8.33
C LYS A 83 -19.79 13.32 -8.99
N ASP A 84 -18.76 13.11 -8.16
CA ASP A 84 -17.38 12.93 -8.57
C ASP A 84 -17.03 11.44 -8.69
N TYR A 85 -17.05 10.72 -7.57
CA TYR A 85 -16.92 9.26 -7.54
C TYR A 85 -18.25 8.58 -7.24
N ILE A 86 -18.38 7.33 -7.70
CA ILE A 86 -19.43 6.40 -7.32
C ILE A 86 -18.88 5.28 -6.45
N LYS A 87 -19.75 4.63 -5.68
CA LYS A 87 -19.41 3.47 -4.86
C LYS A 87 -19.60 2.19 -5.66
N GLN A 88 -18.59 1.33 -5.70
CA GLN A 88 -18.66 -0.02 -6.22
C GLN A 88 -18.14 -1.02 -5.19
N THR A 89 -18.71 -2.23 -5.18
CA THR A 89 -18.18 -3.35 -4.40
C THR A 89 -17.41 -4.25 -5.35
N LEU A 90 -16.10 -4.37 -5.16
CA LEU A 90 -15.21 -5.17 -5.99
C LEU A 90 -14.47 -6.18 -5.13
N SER A 91 -14.21 -7.36 -5.68
CA SER A 91 -13.47 -8.41 -5.00
C SER A 91 -11.97 -8.17 -5.14
N VAL A 92 -11.25 -8.18 -4.02
CA VAL A 92 -9.79 -7.98 -3.99
C VAL A 92 -9.12 -9.14 -3.28
N GLU A 93 -7.90 -9.44 -3.73
CA GLU A 93 -7.06 -10.50 -3.19
C GLU A 93 -6.18 -9.96 -2.06
N ILE A 94 -6.27 -10.52 -0.87
CA ILE A 94 -5.42 -10.17 0.26
C ILE A 94 -4.01 -10.75 0.02
N LYS A 95 -2.99 -9.90 0.10
CA LYS A 95 -1.59 -10.25 -0.20
C LYS A 95 -0.70 -10.35 1.04
N SER A 96 -0.92 -9.45 2.00
CA SER A 96 -0.19 -9.45 3.28
C SER A 96 -1.07 -8.84 4.35
N GLN A 97 -1.40 -9.61 5.39
CA GLN A 97 -2.12 -9.11 6.55
C GLN A 97 -1.13 -8.35 7.44
N GLY A 98 -1.45 -7.10 7.78
CA GLY A 98 -0.72 -6.40 8.83
C GLY A 98 -1.13 -7.00 10.17
N GLY A 99 -0.18 -7.48 10.97
CA GLY A 99 -0.46 -7.93 12.34
C GLY A 99 -1.11 -6.82 13.17
N GLY A 100 -2.43 -6.86 13.30
CA GLY A 100 -3.21 -6.00 14.18
C GLY A 100 -3.26 -6.60 15.58
N ALA A 101 -2.22 -6.38 16.38
CA ALA A 101 -2.34 -6.47 17.83
C ALA A 101 -2.94 -5.16 18.36
N GLY A 102 -4.04 -5.29 19.12
CA GLY A 102 -4.97 -4.24 19.47
C GLY A 102 -4.39 -2.98 20.12
N GLY A 103 -5.08 -1.87 19.89
CA GLY A 103 -4.87 -0.65 20.63
C GLY A 103 -5.17 -0.83 22.11
N THR A 104 -4.24 -0.36 22.94
CA THR A 104 -4.56 0.31 24.20
C THR A 104 -3.93 1.69 24.13
N GLY A 105 -4.77 2.72 24.10
CA GLY A 105 -4.34 4.11 24.15
C GLY A 105 -3.59 4.42 25.44
N GLY A 106 -2.60 5.31 25.33
CA GLY A 106 -1.88 5.90 26.44
C GLY A 106 -1.35 7.25 26.03
N ALA A 107 -1.88 8.30 26.65
CA ALA A 107 -1.54 9.69 26.40
C ALA A 107 -0.17 10.08 26.99
N GLY A 108 0.49 11.00 26.30
CA GLY A 108 1.25 12.09 26.93
C GLY A 108 2.75 11.87 27.15
N GLY A 109 3.53 12.92 26.88
CA GLY A 109 4.81 13.15 27.54
C GLY A 109 5.92 13.65 26.63
N ALA A 110 6.20 14.95 26.71
CA ALA A 110 7.28 15.65 26.03
C ALA A 110 8.67 15.37 26.64
N GLY A 111 9.70 15.56 25.81
CA GLY A 111 10.95 16.20 26.20
C GLY A 111 12.17 15.32 26.43
N GLY A 112 13.33 15.82 25.98
CA GLY A 112 14.60 15.55 26.65
C GLY A 112 15.74 15.10 25.75
N ALA A 113 16.74 15.97 25.62
CA ALA A 113 17.97 15.81 24.83
C ALA A 113 19.07 15.01 25.55
N GLY A 114 20.05 14.56 24.75
CA GLY A 114 21.47 14.60 25.13
C GLY A 114 22.12 13.26 25.50
N GLY A 115 23.33 13.03 24.94
CA GLY A 115 24.29 12.09 25.51
C GLY A 115 25.19 11.39 24.50
N ALA A 116 26.37 11.96 24.27
CA ALA A 116 27.47 11.38 23.49
C ALA A 116 28.21 10.26 24.26
N GLY A 117 28.91 9.36 23.54
CA GLY A 117 29.92 8.49 24.15
C GLY A 117 30.51 7.39 23.27
N GLY A 118 31.64 7.69 22.59
CA GLY A 118 32.86 6.86 22.68
C GLY A 118 33.04 5.64 21.74
N PRO A 119 34.22 5.50 21.07
CA PRO A 119 34.56 4.39 20.17
C PRO A 119 35.42 3.29 20.83
N GLY A 120 35.50 2.11 20.20
CA GLY A 120 36.52 1.10 20.51
C GLY A 120 36.23 -0.28 19.91
N GLY A 121 36.96 -0.66 18.85
CA GLY A 121 36.96 -2.01 18.30
C GLY A 121 38.12 -2.87 18.80
N ILE A 122 38.01 -4.19 18.61
CA ILE A 122 38.98 -5.21 18.15
C ILE A 122 38.24 -6.57 18.31
N GLY A 123 38.16 -7.47 17.32
CA GLY A 123 39.28 -8.23 16.76
C GLY A 123 39.26 -9.63 17.36
N GLY A 124 38.65 -10.60 16.66
CA GLY A 124 38.55 -12.00 17.11
C GLY A 124 38.52 -12.95 15.91
N VAL A 125 39.67 -13.58 15.67
CA VAL A 125 39.95 -14.59 14.65
C VAL A 125 39.44 -15.97 15.09
N ALA A 126 38.96 -16.79 14.15
CA ALA A 126 39.16 -18.25 14.16
C ALA A 126 38.82 -18.86 12.79
N ALA A 127 39.80 -19.56 12.24
CA ALA A 127 39.75 -20.37 11.03
C ALA A 127 39.06 -21.72 11.29
N ALA A 128 38.61 -22.39 10.23
CA ALA A 128 39.15 -23.69 9.81
C ALA A 128 38.41 -24.26 8.59
N SER A 129 39.22 -24.66 7.62
CA SER A 129 38.90 -25.39 6.40
C SER A 129 38.43 -26.84 6.67
N GLY A 130 37.67 -27.40 5.72
CA GLY A 130 37.41 -28.84 5.64
C GLY A 130 36.80 -29.22 4.29
N VAL A 131 37.59 -29.93 3.48
CA VAL A 131 37.31 -30.37 2.10
C VAL A 131 36.74 -31.79 2.08
N GLY A 132 35.93 -32.09 1.05
CA GLY A 132 35.68 -33.42 0.49
C GLY A 132 34.27 -33.95 0.74
N GLY A 133 33.54 -34.51 -0.23
CA GLY A 133 33.84 -34.81 -1.63
C GLY A 133 32.68 -35.64 -2.21
N ALA A 134 32.34 -35.33 -3.47
CA ALA A 134 32.01 -36.23 -4.57
C ALA A 134 30.78 -37.18 -4.52
N GLY A 135 29.92 -37.01 -5.53
CA GLY A 135 29.55 -38.10 -6.45
C GLY A 135 28.10 -38.59 -6.42
N GLY A 136 27.47 -38.66 -7.61
CA GLY A 136 26.38 -39.61 -7.85
C GLY A 136 25.20 -39.07 -8.67
N ALA A 137 25.03 -39.60 -9.87
CA ALA A 137 24.16 -39.11 -10.93
C ALA A 137 22.71 -39.64 -10.89
N GLY A 138 21.83 -38.91 -11.59
CA GLY A 138 20.89 -39.51 -12.55
C GLY A 138 19.45 -39.72 -12.08
N GLY A 139 18.50 -39.17 -12.83
CA GLY A 139 17.11 -39.63 -12.80
C GLY A 139 16.10 -38.57 -13.19
N ALA A 140 15.70 -38.58 -14.47
CA ALA A 140 14.61 -37.78 -14.99
C ALA A 140 13.29 -38.05 -14.23
N GLY A 141 12.61 -36.98 -13.86
CA GLY A 141 11.27 -37.02 -13.31
C GLY A 141 10.75 -35.59 -13.26
N GLY A 142 9.95 -35.22 -14.26
CA GLY A 142 9.20 -33.97 -14.21
C GLY A 142 8.29 -33.98 -12.99
N THR A 143 8.75 -33.40 -11.90
CA THR A 143 7.85 -32.89 -10.88
C THR A 143 7.60 -31.45 -11.28
N LEU A 144 6.45 -31.21 -11.91
CA LEU A 144 5.77 -29.93 -11.75
C LEU A 144 5.87 -29.61 -10.27
N ALA A 145 6.69 -28.62 -9.91
CA ALA A 145 6.55 -27.99 -8.63
C ALA A 145 5.15 -27.38 -8.68
N ALA A 146 4.17 -28.17 -8.25
CA ALA A 146 2.91 -27.67 -7.78
C ALA A 146 3.30 -26.77 -6.61
N ALA A 147 3.63 -25.52 -6.95
CA ALA A 147 3.61 -24.42 -6.02
C ALA A 147 2.26 -24.58 -5.33
N ALA A 148 2.30 -24.90 -4.05
CA ALA A 148 1.10 -24.95 -3.24
C ALA A 148 0.42 -23.61 -3.47
N ALA A 149 -0.66 -23.62 -4.25
CA ALA A 149 -1.48 -22.47 -4.47
C ALA A 149 -2.05 -22.17 -3.10
N ALA A 150 -1.36 -21.31 -2.33
CA ALA A 150 -1.92 -20.70 -1.15
C ALA A 150 -3.29 -20.20 -1.61
N THR A 151 -4.34 -20.71 -0.98
CA THR A 151 -5.70 -20.33 -1.31
C THR A 151 -5.77 -18.82 -1.12
N ALA A 152 -5.81 -18.09 -2.22
CA ALA A 152 -5.89 -16.65 -2.22
C ALA A 152 -7.11 -16.25 -1.39
N GLU A 153 -6.91 -15.43 -0.36
CA GLU A 153 -8.00 -14.94 0.48
C GLU A 153 -8.61 -13.73 -0.23
N TRP A 154 -9.89 -13.81 -0.57
CA TRP A 154 -10.62 -12.76 -1.28
C TRP A 154 -11.60 -12.06 -0.35
N VAL A 155 -11.78 -10.76 -0.55
CA VAL A 155 -12.76 -9.98 0.18
C VAL A 155 -13.46 -8.98 -0.75
N ASP A 156 -14.77 -8.85 -0.57
CA ASP A 156 -15.54 -7.81 -1.24
C ASP A 156 -15.33 -6.48 -0.51
N ALA A 157 -14.76 -5.50 -1.21
CA ALA A 157 -14.40 -4.20 -0.68
C ALA A 157 -15.14 -3.08 -1.41
N LEU A 158 -15.53 -2.05 -0.66
CA LEU A 158 -15.96 -0.78 -1.20
C LEU A 158 -14.79 -0.11 -1.92
N VAL A 159 -15.03 0.35 -3.14
CA VAL A 159 -14.11 1.09 -3.98
C VAL A 159 -14.83 2.33 -4.51
N TYR A 160 -14.18 3.49 -4.42
CA TYR A 160 -14.67 4.71 -5.07
C TYR A 160 -14.11 4.76 -6.49
N ILE A 161 -14.94 4.91 -7.52
CA ILE A 161 -14.50 4.97 -8.93
C ILE A 161 -15.12 6.19 -9.61
N ASP A 162 -14.35 6.92 -10.42
CA ASP A 162 -14.86 8.00 -11.27
C ASP A 162 -15.22 7.42 -12.65
N PRO A 163 -16.51 7.21 -12.97
CA PRO A 163 -16.91 6.61 -14.23
C PRO A 163 -16.87 7.59 -15.41
N LYS A 164 -16.67 8.89 -15.15
CA LYS A 164 -16.69 9.95 -16.16
C LYS A 164 -15.29 10.24 -16.70
N HIS A 165 -14.27 10.08 -15.88
CA HIS A 165 -12.89 10.42 -16.21
C HIS A 165 -12.03 9.15 -16.21
N THR A 166 -12.07 8.44 -17.34
CA THR A 166 -11.44 7.13 -17.53
C THR A 166 -10.18 7.15 -18.41
N THR A 167 -9.76 8.34 -18.85
CA THR A 167 -8.56 8.56 -19.68
C THR A 167 -7.44 9.18 -18.86
N ASP A 168 -6.20 8.90 -19.24
CA ASP A 168 -5.00 9.48 -18.61
C ASP A 168 -5.00 11.02 -18.70
N GLY A 169 -4.49 11.64 -17.64
CA GLY A 169 -4.40 13.08 -17.48
C GLY A 169 -3.14 13.49 -16.72
N LYS A 170 -2.95 14.81 -16.59
CA LYS A 170 -1.84 15.37 -15.82
C LYS A 170 -2.21 15.45 -14.35
N VAL A 171 -1.31 15.00 -13.48
CA VAL A 171 -1.49 15.16 -12.04
C VAL A 171 -1.57 16.63 -11.65
N LYS A 172 -2.47 16.94 -10.72
CA LYS A 172 -2.52 18.27 -10.13
C LYS A 172 -1.41 18.49 -9.11
N HIS A 173 -0.81 19.67 -9.13
CA HIS A 173 0.32 19.99 -8.26
C HIS A 173 -0.03 19.83 -6.77
N GLU A 174 -1.22 20.26 -6.35
CA GLU A 174 -1.68 20.10 -4.97
C GLU A 174 -1.90 18.63 -4.54
N TYR A 175 -2.06 17.73 -5.51
CA TYR A 175 -2.28 16.31 -5.26
C TYR A 175 -0.98 15.53 -5.10
N ILE A 176 0.12 16.00 -5.71
CA ILE A 176 1.44 15.34 -5.69
C ILE A 176 1.87 15.06 -4.25
N ALA A 177 1.85 16.07 -3.37
CA ALA A 177 2.29 15.92 -1.99
C ALA A 177 1.51 14.82 -1.23
N ARG A 178 0.20 14.70 -1.49
CA ARG A 178 -0.64 13.66 -0.87
C ARG A 178 -0.29 12.28 -1.42
N MET A 179 -0.07 12.17 -2.74
CA MET A 179 0.35 10.92 -3.37
C MET A 179 1.75 10.48 -2.94
N THR A 180 2.69 11.39 -2.77
CA THR A 180 4.03 11.07 -2.26
C THR A 180 3.94 10.39 -0.89
N ARG A 181 3.17 10.93 0.05
CA ARG A 181 2.97 10.32 1.37
C ARG A 181 2.24 8.99 1.30
N ALA A 182 1.20 8.91 0.47
CA ALA A 182 0.46 7.68 0.20
C ALA A 182 1.35 6.56 -0.34
N ILE A 183 2.27 6.89 -1.24
CA ILE A 183 3.21 5.91 -1.82
C ILE A 183 4.24 5.45 -0.78
N GLN A 184 4.78 6.36 0.02
CA GLN A 184 5.71 6.03 1.10
C GLN A 184 5.08 5.03 2.09
N ASP A 185 3.88 5.35 2.60
CA ASP A 185 3.15 4.48 3.51
C ASP A 185 2.77 3.14 2.85
N GLY A 186 2.37 3.17 1.58
CA GLY A 186 2.05 1.98 0.82
C GLY A 186 3.23 1.02 0.72
N VAL A 187 4.42 1.52 0.38
CA VAL A 187 5.64 0.71 0.32
C VAL A 187 6.04 0.19 1.70
N GLU A 188 5.95 1.02 2.75
CA GLU A 188 6.21 0.60 4.13
C GLU A 188 5.29 -0.56 4.56
N LYS A 189 4.03 -0.54 4.10
CA LYS A 189 3.04 -1.60 4.41
C LYS A 189 3.17 -2.84 3.54
N GLY A 190 4.00 -2.80 2.50
CA GLY A 190 4.31 -3.96 1.66
C GLY A 190 3.67 -3.93 0.27
N ILE A 191 3.19 -2.79 -0.21
CA ILE A 191 2.92 -2.62 -1.65
C ILE A 191 4.24 -2.79 -2.41
N PRO A 192 4.32 -3.63 -3.46
CA PRO A 192 5.57 -3.88 -4.18
C PRO A 192 6.18 -2.60 -4.75
N ARG A 193 7.48 -2.38 -4.47
CA ARG A 193 8.23 -1.22 -5.01
C ARG A 193 8.17 -1.16 -6.53
N GLU A 194 8.32 -2.30 -7.20
CA GLU A 194 8.25 -2.41 -8.67
C GLU A 194 6.91 -1.90 -9.22
N TYR A 195 5.79 -2.24 -8.57
CA TYR A 195 4.47 -1.74 -8.95
C TYR A 195 4.39 -0.22 -8.79
N VAL A 196 4.86 0.31 -7.66
CA VAL A 196 4.85 1.75 -7.41
C VAL A 196 5.67 2.50 -8.45
N GLU A 197 6.89 2.02 -8.73
CA GLU A 197 7.81 2.66 -9.67
C GLU A 197 7.25 2.70 -11.10
N THR A 198 6.64 1.59 -11.54
CA THR A 198 6.14 1.43 -12.91
C THR A 198 4.74 2.02 -13.12
N VAL A 199 3.87 1.96 -12.11
CA VAL A 199 2.46 2.33 -12.27
C VAL A 199 2.15 3.69 -11.65
N MET A 200 2.75 4.03 -10.50
CA MET A 200 2.37 5.22 -9.74
C MET A 200 3.32 6.39 -9.93
N LEU A 201 4.64 6.17 -9.99
CA LEU A 201 5.61 7.27 -10.04
C LEU A 201 5.66 7.99 -11.38
N GLU A 202 5.61 7.23 -12.48
CA GLU A 202 5.71 7.79 -13.83
C GLU A 202 4.59 8.82 -14.11
N PRO A 203 3.29 8.51 -13.90
CA PRO A 203 2.21 9.49 -14.11
C PRO A 203 2.27 10.69 -13.16
N LEU A 204 2.97 10.55 -12.02
CA LEU A 204 3.14 11.63 -11.05
C LEU A 204 4.35 12.52 -11.36
N THR A 205 5.13 12.22 -12.40
CA THR A 205 6.43 12.87 -12.69
C THR A 205 7.39 12.83 -11.49
N LEU A 206 7.29 11.79 -10.65
CA LEU A 206 8.11 11.63 -9.45
C LEU A 206 9.31 10.73 -9.73
N GLY A 207 10.46 11.07 -9.15
CA GLY A 207 11.61 10.16 -9.13
C GLY A 207 11.47 9.06 -8.08
N SER A 208 12.21 7.96 -8.27
CA SER A 208 12.24 6.83 -7.33
C SER A 208 12.93 7.16 -6.01
N ASP A 209 13.60 8.31 -5.93
CA ASP A 209 14.18 8.87 -4.71
C ASP A 209 13.16 9.05 -3.58
N ILE A 210 11.86 9.18 -3.86
CA ILE A 210 10.82 9.27 -2.83
C ILE A 210 10.68 8.01 -1.97
N LEU A 211 11.17 6.87 -2.48
CA LEU A 211 11.09 5.57 -1.82
C LEU A 211 12.24 5.35 -0.82
N GLU A 212 13.22 6.25 -0.81
CA GLU A 212 14.35 6.20 0.12
C GLU A 212 14.00 6.93 1.43
N PRO A 213 14.23 6.32 2.61
CA PRO A 213 13.96 6.96 3.89
C PRO A 213 14.65 8.32 4.02
N GLY A 214 13.88 9.36 4.37
CA GLY A 214 14.40 10.70 4.62
C GLY A 214 14.65 11.58 3.39
N LYS A 215 14.36 11.10 2.16
CA LYS A 215 14.43 11.94 0.96
C LYS A 215 13.11 12.66 0.67
N GLN A 216 13.23 13.91 0.20
CA GLN A 216 12.11 14.69 -0.33
C GLN A 216 11.93 14.39 -1.81
N ALA A 217 10.70 14.51 -2.29
CA ALA A 217 10.37 14.25 -3.68
C ALA A 217 11.10 15.18 -4.64
N ALA A 218 12.05 14.64 -5.40
CA ALA A 218 12.48 15.26 -6.63
C ALA A 218 11.35 15.15 -7.66
N VAL A 219 10.80 16.30 -8.03
CA VAL A 219 9.89 16.39 -9.18
C VAL A 219 10.74 16.31 -10.44
N ARG A 220 10.47 15.33 -11.29
CA ARG A 220 11.13 15.22 -12.60
C ARG A 220 10.68 16.41 -13.46
N PRO A 221 11.59 17.05 -14.21
CA PRO A 221 11.18 18.03 -15.20
C PRO A 221 10.29 17.35 -16.23
N ASN A 222 9.19 18.02 -16.58
CA ASN A 222 8.21 17.57 -17.56
C ASN A 222 8.73 17.69 -18.99
#